data_AF-A0A4R3DP46-F1
#
_entry.id   AF-A0A4R3DP46-F1
#
_cell.length_a   1.000
_cell.length_b   1.000
_cell.length_c   1.000
_cell.angle_alpha   90.00
_cell.angle_beta   90.00
_cell.angle_gamma   90.00
#
_symmetry.space_group_name_H-M   'P 1'
#
loop_
_entity.id
_entity.type
_entity.pdbx_description
1 polymer ?
#
loop_
_entity_poly.entity_id
_entity_poly.type
_entity_poly.pdbx_seq_one_letter_code
_entity_poly.pdbx_strand_id
1 'polypeptide(L)'
;MWGPTFPELVEALPGIEIIDRSTVNAYDDPRVAKAIEATGRKKLIFAGISLEVCAAFPAMTAVSRGLDAYVAVDASGTFSETKHQAGLLRMLQAGVIISDYATLMVEILKDNGRPEAGAVYGALDMPWATLVGQISAALKK
;
A
#
# COMPACT_ATOMS: atom_id res chain seq x y z
N MET A 1 -9.74 15.37 -16.51
CA MET A 1 -9.88 14.27 -15.54
C MET A 1 -8.55 13.51 -15.56
N TRP A 2 -8.01 13.08 -14.42
CA TRP A 2 -6.58 12.77 -14.17
C TRP A 2 -5.91 11.66 -15.00
N GLY A 3 -6.53 11.18 -16.08
CA GLY A 3 -6.03 10.13 -16.95
C GLY A 3 -6.48 8.73 -16.51
N PRO A 4 -6.17 7.71 -17.32
CA PRO A 4 -6.42 6.31 -16.96
C PRO A 4 -5.49 5.86 -15.84
N THR A 5 -5.81 4.72 -15.21
CA THR A 5 -4.88 4.01 -14.32
C THR A 5 -3.59 3.65 -15.08
N PHE A 6 -2.45 3.70 -14.38
CA PHE A 6 -1.14 3.34 -14.95
C PHE A 6 -1.18 1.93 -15.59
N PRO A 7 -0.77 1.77 -16.86
CA PRO A 7 -0.81 0.48 -17.55
C PRO A 7 -0.13 -0.65 -16.78
N GLU A 8 1.01 -0.37 -16.14
CA GLU A 8 1.78 -1.33 -15.35
C GLU A 8 0.98 -1.88 -14.16
N LEU A 9 0.12 -1.06 -13.54
CA LEU A 9 -0.78 -1.52 -12.47
C LEU A 9 -1.92 -2.39 -13.01
N VAL A 10 -2.45 -2.04 -14.20
CA VAL A 10 -3.49 -2.83 -14.86
C VAL A 10 -2.94 -4.21 -15.25
N GLU A 11 -1.73 -4.26 -15.77
CA GLU A 11 -1.03 -5.49 -16.15
C GLU A 11 -0.67 -6.36 -14.93
N ALA A 12 -0.24 -5.73 -13.82
CA ALA A 12 0.11 -6.43 -12.59
C ALA A 12 -1.09 -7.06 -11.85
N LEU A 13 -2.31 -6.56 -12.08
CA LEU A 13 -3.52 -6.98 -11.39
C LEU A 13 -4.64 -7.40 -12.38
N PRO A 14 -4.41 -8.47 -13.18
CA PRO A 14 -5.36 -8.88 -14.21
C PRO A 14 -6.69 -9.32 -13.58
N GLY A 15 -7.81 -8.86 -14.15
CA GLY A 15 -9.15 -9.23 -13.71
C GLY A 15 -9.68 -8.43 -12.51
N ILE A 16 -8.92 -7.46 -12.00
CA ILE A 16 -9.41 -6.51 -11.00
C ILE A 16 -10.20 -5.40 -11.69
N GLU A 17 -11.44 -5.18 -11.25
CA GLU A 17 -12.31 -4.11 -11.74
C GLU A 17 -11.80 -2.74 -11.26
N ILE A 18 -11.58 -1.82 -12.21
CA ILE A 18 -11.23 -0.43 -11.91
C ILE A 18 -12.51 0.35 -11.61
N ILE A 19 -12.60 0.93 -10.42
CA ILE A 19 -13.75 1.74 -10.00
C ILE A 19 -13.46 3.22 -10.27
N ASP A 20 -13.91 3.70 -11.44
CA ASP A 20 -13.86 5.12 -11.77
C ASP A 20 -14.87 5.92 -10.94
N ARG A 21 -14.39 7.00 -10.30
CA ARG A 21 -15.17 7.84 -9.38
C ARG A 21 -14.82 9.32 -9.51
N SER A 22 -15.79 10.17 -9.19
CA SER A 22 -15.60 11.62 -9.03
C SER A 22 -15.46 12.05 -7.57
N THR A 23 -16.00 11.27 -6.64
CA THR A 23 -15.88 11.49 -5.18
C THR A 23 -14.40 11.55 -4.80
N VAL A 24 -14.01 12.50 -3.94
CA VAL A 24 -12.58 12.70 -3.59
C VAL A 24 -12.06 11.62 -2.65
N ASN A 25 -12.78 11.36 -1.55
CA ASN A 25 -12.48 10.25 -0.66
C ASN A 25 -13.00 8.95 -1.28
N ALA A 26 -12.12 7.97 -1.51
CA ALA A 26 -12.51 6.70 -2.12
C ALA A 26 -13.57 5.98 -1.28
N TYR A 27 -13.45 6.03 0.04
CA TYR A 27 -14.34 5.32 0.96
C TYR A 27 -15.76 5.91 1.00
N ASP A 28 -15.95 7.14 0.55
CA ASP A 28 -17.28 7.76 0.44
C ASP A 28 -18.03 7.30 -0.82
N ASP A 29 -17.36 6.67 -1.79
CA ASP A 29 -18.02 6.00 -2.90
C ASP A 29 -18.57 4.63 -2.45
N PRO A 30 -19.91 4.39 -2.52
CA PRO A 30 -20.50 3.14 -2.05
C PRO A 30 -19.96 1.89 -2.75
N ARG A 31 -19.51 2.01 -4.01
CA ARG A 31 -18.96 0.88 -4.76
C ARG A 31 -17.60 0.46 -4.20
N VAL A 32 -16.76 1.44 -3.86
CA VAL A 32 -15.46 1.20 -3.23
C VAL A 32 -15.64 0.67 -1.80
N ALA A 33 -16.50 1.29 -0.99
CA ALA A 33 -16.77 0.83 0.36
C ALA A 33 -17.26 -0.62 0.37
N LYS A 34 -18.21 -0.96 -0.51
CA LYS A 34 -18.70 -2.34 -0.69
C LYS A 34 -17.59 -3.29 -1.13
N ALA A 35 -16.73 -2.90 -2.07
CA ALA A 35 -15.62 -3.72 -2.52
C ALA A 35 -14.64 -4.02 -1.38
N ILE A 36 -14.30 -3.02 -0.55
CA ILE A 36 -13.45 -3.19 0.63
C ILE A 36 -14.11 -4.12 1.65
N GLU A 37 -15.38 -3.87 1.99
CA GLU A 37 -16.13 -4.68 2.97
C GLU A 37 -16.27 -6.14 2.53
N ALA A 38 -16.48 -6.39 1.23
CA ALA A 38 -16.58 -7.73 0.65
C ALA A 38 -15.28 -8.55 0.79
N THR A 39 -14.13 -7.91 0.98
CA THR A 39 -12.87 -8.63 1.22
C THR A 39 -12.82 -9.32 2.59
N GLY A 40 -13.64 -8.89 3.55
CA GLY A 40 -13.61 -9.35 4.93
C GLY A 40 -12.31 -9.01 5.69
N ARG A 41 -11.40 -8.22 5.10
CA ARG A 41 -10.10 -7.89 5.71
C ARG A 41 -10.26 -6.83 6.80
N LYS A 42 -9.45 -6.97 7.85
CA LYS A 42 -9.38 -6.01 8.97
C LYS A 42 -8.21 -5.03 8.85
N LYS A 43 -7.18 -5.42 8.07
CA LYS A 43 -5.99 -4.62 7.79
C LYS A 43 -6.00 -4.21 6.33
N LEU A 44 -5.88 -2.91 6.08
CA LEU A 44 -5.92 -2.32 4.75
C LEU A 44 -4.65 -1.53 4.48
N ILE A 45 -4.02 -1.77 3.33
CA ILE A 45 -2.87 -1.00 2.85
C ILE A 45 -3.37 -0.04 1.77
N PHE A 46 -3.03 1.23 1.91
CA PHE A 46 -3.36 2.29 0.97
C PHE A 46 -2.09 2.87 0.36
N ALA A 47 -2.13 3.12 -0.94
CA ALA A 47 -1.15 3.89 -1.69
C ALA A 47 -1.92 4.75 -2.70
N GLY A 48 -1.45 5.97 -2.97
CA GLY A 48 -2.21 6.85 -3.86
C GLY A 48 -1.59 8.21 -4.10
N ILE A 49 -2.13 8.87 -5.13
CA ILE A 49 -1.70 10.20 -5.56
C ILE A 49 -2.93 11.13 -5.57
N SER A 50 -2.95 12.25 -4.82
CA SER A 50 -1.89 12.69 -3.90
C SER A 50 -1.96 12.00 -2.52
N LEU A 51 -0.81 11.84 -1.87
CA LEU A 51 -0.63 11.21 -0.55
C LEU A 51 -1.60 11.78 0.50
N GLU A 52 -1.65 13.10 0.62
CA GLU A 52 -2.40 13.81 1.66
C GLU A 52 -3.91 13.85 1.42
N VAL A 53 -4.38 13.34 0.28
CA VAL A 53 -5.80 13.32 -0.12
C VAL A 53 -6.25 11.90 -0.46
N CYS A 54 -5.79 11.37 -1.59
CA CYS A 54 -6.30 10.13 -2.16
C CYS A 54 -5.83 8.87 -1.42
N ALA A 55 -4.68 8.91 -0.75
CA ALA A 55 -4.26 7.86 0.18
C ALA A 55 -4.78 8.13 1.60
N ALA A 56 -4.61 9.36 2.10
CA ALA A 56 -4.93 9.72 3.48
C ALA A 56 -6.43 9.62 3.82
N PHE A 57 -7.32 10.15 2.98
CA PHE A 57 -8.75 10.23 3.33
C PHE A 57 -9.39 8.85 3.51
N PRO A 58 -9.25 7.90 2.56
CA PRO A 58 -9.82 6.57 2.77
C PRO A 58 -9.15 5.81 3.90
N ALA A 59 -7.85 6.01 4.15
CA ALA A 59 -7.16 5.41 5.30
C ALA A 59 -7.73 5.92 6.63
N MET A 60 -7.93 7.23 6.77
CA MET A 60 -8.55 7.81 7.97
C MET A 60 -10.00 7.36 8.16
N THR A 61 -10.78 7.21 7.07
CA THR A 61 -12.12 6.62 7.14
C THR A 61 -12.09 5.15 7.56
N ALA A 62 -11.10 4.37 7.10
CA ALA A 62 -10.94 3.00 7.55
C ALA A 62 -10.68 2.92 9.06
N VAL A 63 -9.80 3.78 9.59
CA VAL A 63 -9.55 3.86 11.05
C VAL A 63 -10.81 4.24 11.81
N SER A 64 -11.56 5.24 11.34
CA SER A 64 -12.81 5.64 12.03
C SER A 64 -13.89 4.55 12.02
N ARG A 65 -13.78 3.56 11.11
CA ARG A 65 -14.61 2.36 11.05
C ARG A 65 -14.05 1.17 11.84
N GLY A 66 -12.96 1.35 12.58
CA GLY A 66 -12.34 0.32 13.41
C GLY A 66 -11.51 -0.71 12.62
N LEU A 67 -10.99 -0.33 11.45
CA LEU A 67 -10.05 -1.12 10.67
C LEU A 67 -8.62 -0.61 10.90
N ASP A 68 -7.64 -1.50 10.79
CA ASP A 68 -6.23 -1.09 10.82
C ASP A 68 -5.86 -0.57 9.42
N ALA A 69 -5.53 0.71 9.31
CA ALA A 69 -5.12 1.32 8.05
C ALA A 69 -3.61 1.59 8.04
N TYR A 70 -2.97 1.17 6.96
CA TYR A 70 -1.56 1.36 6.68
C TYR A 70 -1.41 2.19 5.40
N VAL A 71 -0.49 3.14 5.37
CA VAL A 71 -0.19 3.92 4.15
C VAL A 71 1.27 3.70 3.77
N ALA A 72 1.48 3.23 2.54
CA ALA A 72 2.81 3.08 1.93
C ALA A 72 3.23 4.42 1.30
N VAL A 73 4.13 5.14 1.99
CA VAL A 73 4.48 6.52 1.65
C VAL A 73 5.33 6.59 0.38
N ASP A 74 6.27 5.68 0.23
CA ASP A 74 7.16 5.58 -0.93
C ASP A 74 6.48 5.02 -2.19
N ALA A 75 5.30 4.42 -2.03
CA ALA A 75 4.38 4.08 -3.12
C ALA A 75 3.34 5.20 -3.41
N SER A 76 3.50 6.38 -2.81
CA SER A 76 2.58 7.52 -2.91
C SER A 76 3.31 8.79 -3.35
N GLY A 77 2.60 9.68 -4.04
CA GLY A 77 3.18 10.94 -4.56
C GLY A 77 2.42 12.17 -4.08
N THR A 78 3.05 13.34 -4.08
CA THR A 78 2.39 14.61 -3.76
C THR A 78 3.03 15.78 -4.51
N PHE A 79 2.42 16.97 -4.41
CA PHE A 79 2.80 18.15 -5.17
C PHE A 79 3.82 19.06 -4.47
N SER A 80 4.00 18.92 -3.15
CA SER A 80 4.98 19.71 -2.39
C SER A 80 5.35 19.05 -1.07
N GLU A 81 6.51 19.44 -0.53
CA GLU A 81 6.98 18.97 0.77
C GLU A 81 6.02 19.36 1.90
N THR A 82 5.45 20.56 1.86
CA THR A 82 4.45 20.99 2.86
C THR A 82 3.23 20.07 2.86
N LYS A 83 2.75 19.65 1.67
CA LYS A 83 1.65 18.69 1.55
C LYS A 83 2.05 17.31 2.08
N HIS A 84 3.25 16.86 1.76
CA HIS A 84 3.80 15.61 2.28
C HIS A 84 3.76 15.59 3.81
N GLN A 85 4.42 16.57 4.43
CA GLN A 85 4.56 16.65 5.89
C GLN A 85 3.21 16.81 6.59
N ALA A 86 2.34 17.70 6.10
CA ALA A 86 1.01 17.87 6.66
C ALA A 86 0.15 16.60 6.53
N GLY A 87 0.27 15.88 5.41
CA GLY A 87 -0.39 14.60 5.17
C GLY A 87 0.04 13.54 6.18
N LEU A 88 1.34 13.32 6.35
CA LEU A 88 1.89 12.35 7.31
C LEU A 88 1.42 12.65 8.74
N LEU A 89 1.53 13.90 9.18
CA LEU A 89 1.15 14.30 10.54
C LEU A 89 -0.34 14.08 10.80
N ARG A 90 -1.21 14.43 9.85
CA ARG A 90 -2.67 14.23 9.98
C ARG A 90 -3.03 12.75 10.02
N MET A 91 -2.41 11.93 9.17
CA MET A 91 -2.64 10.49 9.14
C MET A 91 -2.22 9.84 10.46
N LEU A 92 -1.03 10.16 10.97
CA LEU A 92 -0.55 9.67 12.28
C LEU A 92 -1.50 10.07 13.41
N GLN A 93 -1.95 11.33 13.46
CA GLN A 93 -2.90 11.81 14.47
C GLN A 93 -4.26 11.10 14.39
N ALA A 94 -4.67 10.67 13.20
CA ALA A 94 -5.90 9.93 12.99
C ALA A 94 -5.77 8.43 13.29
N GLY A 95 -4.57 7.94 13.67
CA GLY A 95 -4.32 6.53 13.98
C GLY A 95 -3.95 5.66 12.77
N VAL A 96 -3.64 6.27 11.62
CA VAL A 96 -3.13 5.55 10.44
C VAL A 96 -1.66 5.18 10.67
N ILE A 97 -1.30 3.94 10.36
CA ILE A 97 0.07 3.44 10.44
C ILE A 97 0.82 3.84 9.17
N ILE A 98 1.93 4.56 9.33
CA ILE A 98 2.76 5.01 8.22
C ILE A 98 3.93 4.03 8.04
N SER A 99 4.16 3.57 6.81
CA SER A 99 5.25 2.64 6.48
C SER A 99 5.71 2.81 5.03
N ASP A 100 6.74 2.08 4.64
CA ASP A 100 7.18 1.89 3.26
C ASP A 100 6.65 0.56 2.70
N TYR A 101 6.54 0.42 1.38
CA TYR A 101 5.93 -0.78 0.79
C TYR A 101 6.71 -2.06 1.12
N ALA A 102 8.04 -2.00 1.19
CA ALA A 102 8.88 -3.16 1.41
C ALA A 102 8.76 -3.69 2.84
N THR A 103 8.80 -2.79 3.84
CA THR A 103 8.58 -3.12 5.24
C THR A 103 7.21 -3.76 5.45
N LEU A 104 6.14 -3.24 4.83
CA LEU A 104 4.81 -3.85 4.91
C LEU A 104 4.79 -5.28 4.37
N MET A 105 5.44 -5.54 3.23
CA MET A 105 5.46 -6.89 2.65
C MET A 105 6.29 -7.85 3.50
N VAL A 106 7.40 -7.40 4.09
CA VAL A 106 8.20 -8.21 5.02
C VAL A 106 7.45 -8.47 6.34
N GLU A 107 6.68 -7.49 6.84
CA GLU A 107 5.80 -7.68 8.01
C GLU A 107 4.73 -8.76 7.73
N ILE A 108 4.20 -8.82 6.51
CA ILE A 108 3.28 -9.87 6.06
C ILE A 108 4.00 -11.23 5.93
N LEU A 109 5.23 -11.23 5.41
CA LEU A 109 6.02 -12.45 5.24
C LEU A 109 6.27 -13.14 6.59
N LYS A 110 6.61 -12.38 7.64
CA LYS A 110 6.91 -12.81 9.03
C LYS A 110 8.12 -13.72 9.22
N ASP A 111 8.32 -14.70 8.34
CA ASP A 111 9.35 -15.73 8.48
C ASP A 111 10.01 -16.06 7.13
N ASN A 112 11.34 -16.00 7.10
CA ASN A 112 12.16 -16.31 5.93
C ASN A 112 12.26 -17.82 5.64
N GLY A 113 11.77 -18.67 6.54
CA GLY A 113 11.58 -20.10 6.30
C GLY A 113 10.40 -20.42 5.39
N ARG A 114 9.52 -19.44 5.10
CA ARG A 114 8.35 -19.64 4.24
C ARG A 114 8.74 -19.86 2.77
N PRO A 115 8.02 -20.72 2.05
CA PRO A 115 8.33 -21.02 0.65
C PRO A 115 8.25 -19.79 -0.26
N GLU A 116 7.45 -18.78 0.11
CA GLU A 116 7.27 -17.56 -0.69
C GLU A 116 8.38 -16.51 -0.48
N ALA A 117 9.26 -16.67 0.52
CA ALA A 117 10.23 -15.64 0.91
C ALA A 117 11.11 -15.18 -0.26
N GLY A 118 11.65 -16.12 -1.05
CA GLY A 118 12.47 -15.78 -2.22
C GLY A 118 11.71 -14.99 -3.28
N ALA A 119 10.44 -15.33 -3.52
CA ALA A 119 9.60 -14.61 -4.48
C ALA A 119 9.25 -13.20 -3.98
N VAL A 120 8.96 -13.04 -2.69
CA VAL A 120 8.70 -11.73 -2.08
C VAL A 120 9.93 -10.83 -2.20
N TYR A 121 11.11 -11.29 -1.80
CA TYR A 121 12.33 -10.48 -1.91
C TYR A 121 12.72 -10.15 -3.35
N GLY A 122 12.48 -11.07 -4.29
CA GLY A 122 12.69 -10.81 -5.71
C GLY A 122 11.76 -9.73 -6.27
N ALA A 123 10.52 -9.65 -5.77
CA ALA A 123 9.54 -8.64 -6.19
C ALA A 123 9.76 -7.25 -5.57
N LEU A 124 10.41 -7.18 -4.42
CA LEU A 124 10.64 -5.91 -3.69
C LEU A 124 11.79 -5.06 -4.25
N ASP A 125 12.43 -5.48 -5.34
CA ASP A 125 13.61 -4.81 -5.94
C ASP A 125 14.59 -4.27 -4.87
N MET A 126 14.91 -5.11 -3.87
CA MET A 126 15.83 -4.79 -2.79
C MET A 126 17.19 -5.42 -3.09
N PRO A 127 18.13 -4.72 -3.75
CA PRO A 127 19.37 -5.33 -4.23
C PRO A 127 20.19 -5.94 -3.09
N TRP A 128 20.14 -5.31 -1.91
CA TRP A 128 20.79 -5.81 -0.70
C TRP A 128 20.17 -7.11 -0.16
N ALA A 129 18.84 -7.23 -0.13
CA ALA A 129 18.18 -8.45 0.33
C ALA A 129 18.46 -9.63 -0.61
N THR A 130 18.47 -9.37 -1.92
CA THR A 130 18.89 -10.34 -2.94
C THR A 130 20.32 -10.82 -2.70
N LEU A 131 21.25 -9.90 -2.42
CA LEU A 131 22.64 -10.24 -2.11
C LEU A 131 22.76 -11.13 -0.86
N VAL A 132 22.06 -10.79 0.23
CA VAL A 132 22.07 -11.59 1.46
C VAL A 132 21.50 -13.00 1.21
N GLY A 133 20.43 -13.11 0.42
CA GLY A 133 19.85 -14.39 0.01
C GLY A 133 20.85 -15.25 -0.79
N GLN A 134 21.57 -14.64 -1.73
CA GLN A 134 22.63 -15.31 -2.50
C GLN A 134 23.77 -15.81 -1.61
N ILE A 135 24.23 -15.01 -0.64
CA ILE A 135 25.27 -15.41 0.33
C ILE A 135 24.77 -16.58 1.20
N SER A 136 23.54 -16.51 1.71
CA SER A 136 22.97 -17.59 2.53
C SER A 136 22.87 -18.91 1.76
N ALA A 137 22.47 -18.87 0.49
CA ALA A 137 22.43 -20.05 -0.37
C ALA A 137 23.83 -20.64 -0.64
N ALA A 138 24.84 -19.78 -0.82
CA ALA A 138 26.22 -20.21 -1.00
C ALA A 138 26.82 -20.91 0.24
N LEU A 139 26.41 -20.50 1.44
CA LEU A 139 26.87 -21.08 2.71
C LEU A 139 26.17 -22.40 3.11
N LYS A 140 25.11 -22.80 2.39
CA LYS A 140 24.40 -24.08 2.61
C LYS A 140 24.97 -25.25 1.77
N LYS A 141 26.02 -24.99 0.99
CA LYS A 141 26.84 -26.02 0.30
C LYS A 141 28.05 -26.37 1.14
#